data_AF-A0A381N413-F1
#
_entry.id   AF-A0A381N413-F1
#
_cell.length_a   1.000
_cell.length_b   1.000
_cell.length_c   1.000
_cell.angle_alpha   90.00
_cell.angle_beta   90.00
_cell.angle_gamma   90.00
#
_symmetry.space_group_name_H-M   'P 1'
#
loop_
_entity.id
_entity.type
_entity.pdbx_description
1 polymer ?
#
loop_
_entity_poly.entity_id
_entity_poly.type
_entity_poly.pdbx_seq_one_letter_code
_entity_poly.pdbx_strand_id
1 'polypeptide(L)'
;MIIRIIIMRLGFSVLLLSLTLAENPLSRTQTRPLITELNKQMGYFRMELDERSLSFSEIENNNTLFTMPIKTRRNNYEEIILLSYGCIGRSIQNQLKMSTGAGKVVIVPSIVSVDCTIPLGRDDTRLATSINHKTAVQFAEGFISSQEFWQEIMNSAEASSNMEMTIRTPAIFMTDVDFENLIAARIALEGKGNPKVDNILSLASKASYIPGLESKLENMLVDHMKTKHFGLMTRVLGYEPAEEQIVRIGKQFFYHAQKPYIEVKEIHISDSLRYVWKGNKYPQVLDQHYQAYRLQQN
;
A
#
# COMPACT_ATOMS: atom_id res chain seq x y z
N MET A 1 -10.39 -32.00 26.44
CA MET A 1 -10.61 -30.75 27.19
C MET A 1 -9.75 -29.67 26.55
N ILE A 2 -10.35 -28.88 25.65
CA ILE A 2 -9.66 -27.95 24.76
C ILE A 2 -9.51 -26.61 25.50
N ILE A 3 -8.26 -26.23 25.80
CA ILE A 3 -7.94 -24.92 26.35
C ILE A 3 -8.04 -23.91 25.20
N ARG A 4 -9.12 -23.12 25.19
CA ARG A 4 -9.25 -21.94 24.33
C ARG A 4 -8.33 -20.85 24.87
N ILE A 5 -7.29 -20.54 24.10
CA ILE A 5 -6.47 -19.34 24.29
C ILE A 5 -7.35 -18.15 23.89
N ILE A 6 -7.78 -17.38 24.89
CA ILE A 6 -8.42 -16.08 24.70
C ILE A 6 -7.30 -15.09 24.37
N ILE A 7 -7.22 -14.67 23.11
CA ILE A 7 -6.36 -13.56 22.69
C ILE A 7 -7.02 -12.29 23.22
N MET A 8 -6.43 -11.74 24.28
CA MET A 8 -6.80 -10.44 24.86
C MET A 8 -6.43 -9.34 23.86
N ARG A 9 -7.41 -8.89 23.07
CA ARG A 9 -7.29 -7.67 22.26
C ARG A 9 -7.32 -6.48 23.21
N LEU A 10 -6.16 -5.97 23.64
CA LEU A 10 -6.07 -4.61 24.15
C LEU A 10 -6.20 -3.65 22.97
N GLY A 11 -7.41 -3.18 22.70
CA GLY A 11 -7.60 -1.98 21.88
C GLY A 11 -7.11 -0.78 22.66
N PHE A 12 -6.02 -0.15 22.22
CA PHE A 12 -5.55 1.10 22.80
C PHE A 12 -6.35 2.22 22.15
N SER A 13 -7.57 2.47 22.65
CA SER A 13 -8.36 3.63 22.23
C SER A 13 -7.67 4.88 22.79
N VAL A 14 -6.91 5.58 21.96
CA VAL A 14 -6.42 6.93 22.29
C VAL A 14 -7.63 7.85 22.24
N LEU A 15 -8.26 8.05 23.38
CA LEU A 15 -9.32 9.03 23.55
C LEU A 15 -8.67 10.42 23.47
N LEU A 16 -8.77 11.09 22.32
CA LEU A 16 -8.40 12.50 22.17
C LEU A 16 -9.47 13.36 22.86
N LEU A 17 -9.47 13.34 24.20
CA LEU A 17 -10.02 14.47 24.92
C LEU A 17 -8.96 15.57 24.85
N SER A 18 -9.33 16.67 24.20
CA SER A 18 -8.61 17.95 24.03
C SER A 18 -7.87 18.16 22.69
N LEU A 19 -8.64 18.56 21.67
CA LEU A 19 -8.21 19.57 20.70
C LEU A 19 -7.94 20.89 21.43
N THR A 20 -6.83 20.99 22.17
CA THR A 20 -6.30 22.26 22.65
C THR A 20 -4.78 22.28 22.46
N LEU A 21 -4.37 23.11 21.50
CA LEU A 21 -3.03 23.64 21.26
C LEU A 21 -1.88 22.64 21.14
N ALA A 22 -1.48 22.39 19.89
CA ALA A 22 -0.10 22.05 19.55
C ALA A 22 0.86 23.03 20.26
N GLU A 23 1.65 22.54 21.23
CA GLU A 23 2.44 23.41 22.10
C GLU A 23 3.69 23.95 21.39
N ASN A 24 4.25 23.23 20.41
CA ASN A 24 5.38 23.69 19.60
C ASN A 24 5.40 23.05 18.19
N PRO A 25 5.42 23.83 17.10
CA PRO A 25 5.57 23.29 15.76
C PRO A 25 7.01 22.80 15.53
N LEU A 26 7.16 21.61 14.95
CA LEU A 26 8.47 21.04 14.61
C LEU A 26 9.13 21.81 13.45
N SER A 27 10.46 21.86 13.44
CA SER A 27 11.19 22.58 12.41
C SER A 27 11.02 21.93 11.02
N ARG A 28 10.96 22.75 9.96
CA ARG A 28 10.85 22.25 8.58
C ARG A 28 11.99 21.31 8.19
N THR A 29 13.20 21.54 8.71
CA THR A 29 14.36 20.69 8.43
C THR A 29 14.16 19.26 8.93
N GLN A 30 13.52 19.09 10.09
CA GLN A 30 13.21 17.77 10.67
C GLN A 30 12.10 17.06 9.88
N THR A 31 11.08 17.79 9.40
CA THR A 31 9.90 17.20 8.76
C THR A 31 10.07 16.94 7.27
N ARG A 32 11.00 17.65 6.60
CA ARG A 32 11.18 17.59 5.13
C ARG A 32 11.41 16.18 4.56
N PRO A 33 12.21 15.29 5.17
CA PRO A 33 12.43 13.95 4.63
C PRO A 33 11.14 13.13 4.56
N LEU A 34 10.32 13.17 5.61
CA LEU A 34 9.05 12.46 5.66
C LEU A 34 8.05 13.04 4.66
N ILE A 35 7.94 14.37 4.56
CA ILE A 35 7.06 15.04 3.59
C ILE A 35 7.44 14.68 2.15
N THR A 36 8.74 14.65 1.85
CA THR A 36 9.24 14.32 0.50
C THR A 36 8.88 12.89 0.11
N GLU A 37 9.05 11.94 1.03
CA GLU A 37 8.65 10.55 0.80
C GLU A 37 7.12 10.42 0.67
N LEU A 38 6.37 11.11 1.51
CA LEU A 38 4.91 11.13 1.46
C LEU A 38 4.40 11.66 0.12
N ASN A 39 4.97 12.74 -0.39
CA ASN A 39 4.62 13.29 -1.70
C ASN A 39 4.86 12.27 -2.83
N LYS A 40 5.97 11.54 -2.79
CA LYS A 40 6.24 10.43 -3.73
C LYS A 40 5.19 9.32 -3.64
N GLN A 41 4.85 8.87 -2.42
CA GLN A 41 3.88 7.78 -2.21
C GLN A 41 2.47 8.21 -2.66
N MET A 42 2.02 9.41 -2.29
CA MET A 42 0.72 9.96 -2.69
C MET A 42 0.64 10.15 -4.22
N GLY A 43 1.73 10.60 -4.84
CA GLY A 43 1.84 10.77 -6.29
C GLY A 43 1.64 9.47 -7.08
N TYR A 44 2.05 8.31 -6.55
CA TYR A 44 1.79 7.01 -7.17
C TYR A 44 0.28 6.75 -7.34
N PHE A 45 -0.52 7.19 -6.37
CA PHE A 45 -1.98 7.08 -6.38
C PHE A 45 -2.66 8.29 -7.01
N ARG A 46 -1.90 9.22 -7.61
CA ARG A 46 -2.41 10.47 -8.19
C ARG A 46 -3.19 11.31 -7.18
N MET A 47 -2.79 11.26 -5.91
CA MET A 47 -3.33 12.11 -4.86
C MET A 47 -2.42 13.32 -4.68
N GLU A 48 -3.00 14.52 -4.71
CA GLU A 48 -2.28 15.77 -4.48
C GLU A 48 -2.07 16.00 -2.99
N LEU A 49 -0.85 16.41 -2.61
CA LEU A 49 -0.48 16.73 -1.24
C LEU A 49 -0.23 18.24 -1.12
N ASP A 50 -1.07 18.96 -0.38
CA ASP A 50 -0.77 20.34 0.00
C ASP A 50 0.23 20.35 1.16
N GLU A 51 1.52 20.36 0.83
CA GLU A 51 2.62 20.39 1.81
C GLU A 51 2.52 21.55 2.82
N ARG A 52 1.84 22.65 2.48
CA ARG A 52 1.70 23.82 3.35
C ARG A 52 0.66 23.60 4.45
N SER A 53 -0.32 22.73 4.20
CA SER A 53 -1.39 22.38 5.13
C SER A 53 -0.98 21.33 6.17
N LEU A 54 0.13 20.62 5.92
CA LEU A 54 0.67 19.62 6.82
C LEU A 54 1.14 20.24 8.13
N SER A 55 0.80 19.62 9.25
CA SER A 55 1.24 20.08 10.56
C SER A 55 1.92 18.97 11.36
N PHE A 56 2.96 19.37 12.08
CA PHE A 56 3.72 18.54 12.99
C PHE A 56 3.82 19.29 14.31
N SER A 57 3.36 18.66 15.38
CA SER A 57 3.36 19.26 16.70
C SER A 57 3.84 18.29 17.75
N GLU A 58 4.58 18.80 18.71
CA GLU A 58 4.78 18.11 19.98
C GLU A 58 3.48 18.17 20.80
N ILE A 59 3.15 17.04 21.39
CA ILE A 59 2.02 16.84 22.30
C ILE A 59 2.56 16.21 23.59
N GLU A 60 1.69 16.01 24.58
CA GLU A 60 2.07 15.49 25.89
C GLU A 60 2.95 14.22 25.85
N ASN A 61 3.82 14.08 26.85
CA ASN A 61 4.77 12.97 27.00
C ASN A 61 5.81 12.86 25.87
N ASN A 62 6.26 13.99 25.32
CA ASN A 62 7.20 14.06 24.19
C ASN A 62 6.72 13.26 22.95
N ASN A 63 5.40 13.10 22.83
CA ASN A 63 4.83 12.49 21.64
C ASN A 63 4.73 13.53 20.54
N THR A 64 4.73 13.05 19.30
CA THR A 64 4.60 13.91 18.12
C THR A 64 3.34 13.53 17.36
N LEU A 65 2.54 14.53 17.02
CA LEU A 65 1.35 14.41 16.19
C LEU A 65 1.69 14.93 14.79
N PHE A 66 1.43 14.10 13.78
CA PHE A 66 1.41 14.51 12.39
C PHE A 66 -0.02 14.56 11.89
N THR A 67 -0.47 15.69 11.38
CA THR A 67 -1.81 15.85 10.80
C THR A 67 -1.72 16.16 9.31
N MET A 68 -2.47 15.39 8.52
CA MET A 68 -2.59 15.55 7.08
C MET A 68 -4.02 15.92 6.70
N PRO A 69 -4.29 17.19 6.38
CA PRO A 69 -5.55 17.59 5.78
C PRO A 69 -5.68 17.04 4.36
N ILE A 70 -6.84 16.50 4.03
CA ILE A 70 -7.16 16.00 2.69
C ILE A 70 -8.56 16.43 2.28
N LYS A 71 -8.72 16.77 1.00
CA LYS A 71 -10.03 17.03 0.40
C LYS A 71 -10.39 15.90 -0.54
N THR A 72 -11.60 15.38 -0.41
CA THR A 72 -12.07 14.22 -1.16
C THR A 72 -13.28 14.56 -2.01
N ARG A 73 -13.73 13.62 -2.85
CA ARG A 73 -15.06 13.67 -3.45
C ARG A 73 -16.03 12.90 -2.56
N ARG A 74 -17.31 13.24 -2.68
CA ARG A 74 -18.39 12.60 -1.90
C ARG A 74 -18.37 11.07 -1.94
N ASN A 75 -17.98 10.47 -3.06
CA ASN A 75 -18.11 9.05 -3.34
C ASN A 75 -16.80 8.25 -3.19
N ASN A 76 -15.71 8.86 -2.72
CA ASN A 76 -14.42 8.17 -2.59
C ASN A 76 -13.65 8.53 -1.31
N TYR A 77 -14.30 9.13 -0.32
CA TYR A 77 -13.59 9.63 0.86
C TYR A 77 -12.98 8.48 1.67
N GLU A 78 -13.66 7.33 1.79
CA GLU A 78 -13.16 6.18 2.53
C GLU A 78 -11.89 5.60 1.89
N GLU A 79 -11.89 5.52 0.56
CA GLU A 79 -10.75 5.09 -0.25
C GLU A 79 -9.54 6.01 -0.03
N ILE A 80 -9.77 7.33 -0.14
CA ILE A 80 -8.71 8.33 -0.03
C ILE A 80 -8.15 8.42 1.39
N ILE A 81 -8.97 8.24 2.44
CA ILE A 81 -8.51 8.15 3.83
C ILE A 81 -7.60 6.92 4.03
N LEU A 82 -7.99 5.75 3.52
CA LEU A 82 -7.15 4.56 3.64
C LEU A 82 -5.83 4.71 2.88
N LEU A 83 -5.86 5.17 1.63
CA LEU A 83 -4.64 5.38 0.85
C LEU A 83 -3.72 6.40 1.53
N SER A 84 -4.31 7.44 2.12
CA SER A 84 -3.59 8.44 2.91
C SER A 84 -2.81 7.78 4.04
N TYR A 85 -3.46 6.97 4.89
CA TYR A 85 -2.76 6.22 5.94
C TYR A 85 -1.72 5.24 5.40
N GLY A 86 -2.03 4.52 4.31
CA GLY A 86 -1.10 3.61 3.66
C GLY A 86 0.16 4.32 3.16
N CYS A 87 0.01 5.48 2.52
CA CYS A 87 1.12 6.33 2.08
C CYS A 87 1.94 6.86 3.25
N ILE A 88 1.29 7.29 4.34
CA ILE A 88 1.98 7.76 5.54
C ILE A 88 2.76 6.63 6.21
N GLY A 89 2.12 5.49 6.46
CA GLY A 89 2.75 4.32 7.07
C GLY A 89 3.97 3.86 6.27
N ARG A 90 3.87 3.83 4.94
CA ARG A 90 4.99 3.48 4.07
C ARG A 90 6.11 4.51 4.07
N SER A 91 5.76 5.79 4.14
CA SER A 91 6.74 6.86 4.23
C SER A 91 7.55 6.74 5.52
N ILE A 92 6.87 6.48 6.65
CA ILE A 92 7.50 6.22 7.94
C ILE A 92 8.41 4.98 7.86
N GLN A 93 7.92 3.88 7.27
CA GLN A 93 8.70 2.65 7.10
C GLN A 93 9.99 2.88 6.29
N ASN A 94 9.90 3.64 5.20
CA ASN A 94 11.06 3.96 4.36
C ASN A 94 12.07 4.82 5.12
N GLN A 95 11.60 5.81 5.87
CA GLN A 95 12.49 6.64 6.69
C GLN A 95 13.19 5.81 7.80
N LEU A 96 12.49 4.87 8.45
CA LEU A 96 13.07 3.95 9.43
C LEU A 96 14.16 3.04 8.84
N LYS A 97 13.96 2.55 7.61
CA LYS A 97 14.98 1.76 6.90
C LYS A 97 16.23 2.60 6.58
N MET A 98 16.05 3.87 6.24
CA MET A 98 17.16 4.78 5.94
C MET A 98 17.93 5.22 7.19
N SER A 99 17.27 5.43 8.33
CA SER A 99 17.95 5.82 9.58
C SER A 99 18.90 4.74 10.09
N THR A 100 18.50 3.48 9.97
CA THR A 100 19.29 2.31 10.40
C THR A 100 20.63 2.19 9.66
N GLY A 101 20.75 2.74 8.44
CA GLY A 101 21.98 2.63 7.62
C GLY A 101 22.83 3.90 7.54
N ALA A 102 22.30 5.09 7.85
CA ALA A 102 22.95 6.36 7.49
C ALA A 102 23.10 7.38 8.64
N GLY A 103 22.68 7.07 9.87
CA GLY A 103 22.79 8.00 11.01
C GLY A 103 22.00 9.31 10.82
N LYS A 104 21.06 9.33 9.88
CA LYS A 104 20.21 10.50 9.60
C LYS A 104 19.15 10.63 10.70
N VAL A 105 18.98 11.86 11.18
CA VAL A 105 17.85 12.23 12.05
C VAL A 105 16.56 12.07 11.25
N VAL A 106 15.72 11.15 11.67
CA VAL A 106 14.41 10.87 11.08
C VAL A 106 13.36 11.22 12.12
N ILE A 107 12.39 12.04 11.72
CA ILE A 107 11.18 12.20 12.51
C ILE A 107 10.22 11.05 12.25
N VAL A 108 9.79 10.40 13.32
CA VAL A 108 8.72 9.40 13.30
C VAL A 108 7.62 9.91 14.21
N PRO A 109 6.47 10.34 13.66
CA PRO A 109 5.37 10.82 14.48
C PRO A 109 4.87 9.69 15.38
N SER A 110 4.60 9.96 16.65
CA SER A 110 3.94 9.00 17.55
C SER A 110 2.54 8.67 17.04
N ILE A 111 1.79 9.71 16.67
CA ILE A 111 0.39 9.66 16.23
C ILE A 111 0.29 10.31 14.85
N VAL A 112 -0.49 9.68 13.98
CA VAL A 112 -0.83 10.19 12.66
C VAL A 112 -2.32 10.48 12.63
N SER A 113 -2.70 11.65 12.14
CA SER A 113 -4.07 12.08 11.96
C SER A 113 -4.33 12.44 10.50
N VAL A 114 -5.48 11.97 9.99
CA VAL A 114 -6.00 12.35 8.67
C VAL A 114 -7.27 13.15 8.90
N ASP A 115 -7.25 14.39 8.45
CA ASP A 115 -8.34 15.34 8.57
C ASP A 115 -9.01 15.54 7.21
N CYS A 116 -10.12 14.84 7.00
CA CYS A 116 -10.77 14.74 5.70
C CYS A 116 -11.95 15.70 5.58
N THR A 117 -11.90 16.58 4.58
CA THR A 117 -13.02 17.42 4.16
C THR A 117 -13.78 16.75 3.01
N ILE A 118 -15.05 16.45 3.24
CA ILE A 118 -15.96 15.75 2.32
C ILE A 118 -17.05 16.73 1.86
N PRO A 119 -17.20 16.98 0.55
CA PRO A 119 -18.25 17.86 0.04
C PRO A 119 -19.62 17.16 0.08
N LEU A 120 -20.33 17.28 1.22
CA LEU A 120 -21.62 16.65 1.48
C LEU A 120 -22.74 17.68 1.64
N GLY A 121 -23.40 18.02 0.53
CA GLY A 121 -24.55 18.93 0.54
C GLY A 121 -24.14 20.39 0.39
N ARG A 122 -24.75 21.30 1.18
CA ARG A 122 -24.45 22.74 1.15
C ARG A 122 -23.20 23.10 1.97
N ASP A 123 -22.93 22.34 3.02
CA ASP A 123 -21.79 22.52 3.91
C ASP A 123 -20.86 21.31 3.79
N ASP A 124 -19.54 21.55 3.90
CA ASP A 124 -18.57 20.46 3.91
C ASP A 124 -18.65 19.70 5.24
N THR A 125 -18.57 18.37 5.19
CA THR A 125 -18.41 17.52 6.38
C THR A 125 -16.93 17.30 6.64
N ARG A 126 -16.50 17.52 7.87
CA ARG A 126 -15.15 17.21 8.32
C ARG A 126 -15.16 15.90 9.10
N LEU A 127 -14.27 14.98 8.73
CA LEU A 127 -14.01 13.72 9.41
C LEU A 127 -12.52 13.66 9.75
N ALA A 128 -12.19 13.86 11.02
CA ALA A 128 -10.85 13.64 11.52
C ALA A 128 -10.75 12.24 12.13
N THR A 129 -9.66 11.53 11.83
CA THR A 129 -9.34 10.23 12.41
C THR A 129 -7.88 10.24 12.82
N SER A 130 -7.48 9.41 13.78
CA SER A 130 -6.09 9.29 14.18
C SER A 130 -5.71 7.87 14.55
N ILE A 131 -4.42 7.56 14.43
CA ILE A 131 -3.89 6.24 14.77
C ILE A 131 -2.43 6.31 15.20
N ASN A 132 -1.98 5.32 15.95
CA ASN A 132 -0.55 5.13 16.20
C ASN A 132 0.19 4.81 14.90
N HIS A 133 1.37 5.40 14.69
CA HIS A 133 2.16 5.16 13.47
C HIS A 133 2.48 3.68 13.23
N LYS A 134 2.66 2.88 14.29
CA LYS A 134 2.95 1.44 14.16
C LYS A 134 1.82 0.70 13.45
N THR A 135 0.57 1.03 13.78
CA THR A 135 -0.60 0.45 13.11
C THR A 135 -0.69 0.91 11.65
N ALA A 136 -0.39 2.18 11.37
CA ALA A 136 -0.32 2.68 9.99
C ALA A 136 0.77 1.97 9.17
N VAL A 137 1.95 1.71 9.76
CA VAL A 137 3.03 0.92 9.14
C VAL A 137 2.57 -0.52 8.89
N GLN A 138 1.95 -1.18 9.88
CA GLN A 138 1.44 -2.54 9.73
C GLN A 138 0.37 -2.66 8.63
N PHE A 139 -0.51 -1.67 8.51
CA PHE A 139 -1.46 -1.58 7.40
C PHE A 139 -0.74 -1.39 6.07
N ALA A 140 0.26 -0.52 6.01
CA ALA A 140 1.03 -0.27 4.80
C ALA A 140 1.84 -1.49 4.31
N GLU A 141 2.28 -2.33 5.24
CA GLU A 141 2.94 -3.61 4.98
C GLU A 141 1.94 -4.75 4.67
N GLY A 142 0.64 -4.50 4.80
CA GLY A 142 -0.41 -5.47 4.54
C GLY A 142 -0.56 -6.56 5.60
N PHE A 143 -0.09 -6.32 6.83
CA PHE A 143 -0.32 -7.21 7.97
C PHE A 143 -1.74 -7.08 8.55
N ILE A 144 -2.38 -5.94 8.31
CA ILE A 144 -3.75 -5.61 8.73
C ILE A 144 -4.58 -5.39 7.46
N SER A 145 -5.80 -5.92 7.42
CA SER A 145 -6.69 -5.71 6.27
C SER A 145 -7.28 -4.30 6.23
N SER A 146 -7.83 -3.87 5.08
CA SER A 146 -8.55 -2.58 4.97
C SER A 146 -9.74 -2.51 5.91
N GLN A 147 -10.45 -3.63 6.09
CA GLN A 147 -11.57 -3.74 7.02
C GLN A 147 -11.11 -3.60 8.48
N GLU A 148 -10.09 -4.36 8.88
CA GLU A 148 -9.53 -4.30 10.24
C GLU A 148 -9.01 -2.89 10.55
N PHE A 149 -8.30 -2.27 9.60
CA PHE A 149 -7.75 -0.94 9.77
C PHE A 149 -8.84 0.15 9.80
N TRP A 150 -9.87 0.04 8.95
CA TRP A 150 -11.00 0.97 8.98
C TRP A 150 -11.72 0.97 10.33
N GLN A 151 -12.01 -0.21 10.87
CA GLN A 151 -12.62 -0.34 12.20
C GLN A 151 -11.76 0.35 13.27
N GLU A 152 -10.45 0.19 13.19
CA GLU A 152 -9.53 0.78 14.15
C GLU A 152 -9.52 2.32 14.07
N ILE A 153 -9.39 2.91 12.87
CA ILE A 153 -9.37 4.37 12.74
C ILE A 153 -10.71 5.01 13.08
N MET A 154 -11.83 4.31 12.85
CA MET A 154 -13.16 4.82 13.19
C MET A 154 -13.41 4.89 14.70
N ASN A 155 -12.67 4.14 15.53
CA ASN A 155 -12.75 4.28 16.99
C ASN A 155 -12.25 5.65 17.48
N SER A 156 -11.45 6.35 16.66
CA SER A 156 -10.92 7.68 16.94
C SER A 156 -11.62 8.79 16.14
N ALA A 157 -12.70 8.46 15.42
CA ALA A 157 -13.32 9.38 14.49
C ALA A 157 -14.02 10.54 15.20
N GLU A 158 -13.66 11.75 14.82
CA GLU A 158 -14.34 12.98 15.16
C GLU A 158 -14.97 13.56 13.90
N ALA A 159 -16.30 13.55 13.83
CA ALA A 159 -17.03 14.10 12.71
C ALA A 159 -17.74 15.40 13.13
N SER A 160 -17.48 16.50 12.43
CA SER A 160 -18.35 17.68 12.50
C SER A 160 -19.36 17.56 11.36
N SER A 161 -20.48 16.90 11.63
CA SER A 161 -21.52 16.57 10.65
C SER A 161 -22.91 16.74 11.28
N ASN A 162 -23.88 17.19 10.46
CA ASN A 162 -25.31 17.18 10.80
C ASN A 162 -26.00 15.84 10.45
N MET A 163 -25.25 14.84 9.98
CA MET A 163 -25.72 13.55 9.50
C MET A 163 -25.02 12.39 10.21
N GLU A 164 -25.76 11.33 10.53
CA GLU A 164 -25.19 10.10 11.08
C GLU A 164 -24.22 9.45 10.09
N MET A 165 -22.92 9.54 10.38
CA MET A 165 -21.92 8.73 9.68
C MET A 165 -22.04 7.29 10.18
N THR A 166 -22.36 6.37 9.27
CA THR A 166 -22.40 4.95 9.64
C THR A 166 -20.98 4.41 9.71
N ILE A 167 -20.58 3.92 10.89
CA ILE A 167 -19.26 3.30 11.17
C ILE A 167 -19.13 1.92 10.48
N ARG A 168 -20.02 1.58 9.54
CA ARG A 168 -19.98 0.31 8.84
C ARG A 168 -18.78 0.27 7.91
N THR A 169 -18.18 -0.90 7.74
CA THR A 169 -17.14 -1.14 6.75
C THR A 169 -17.70 -0.85 5.34
N PRO A 170 -17.13 0.09 4.59
CA PRO A 170 -17.50 0.40 3.21
C PRO A 170 -17.42 -0.82 2.29
N ALA A 171 -18.39 -0.97 1.40
CA ALA A 171 -18.43 -2.08 0.44
C ALA A 171 -17.23 -2.08 -0.52
N ILE A 172 -16.67 -0.90 -0.84
CA ILE A 172 -15.46 -0.75 -1.67
C ILE A 172 -14.24 -1.46 -1.06
N PHE A 173 -14.24 -1.77 0.24
CA PHE A 173 -13.18 -2.55 0.88
C PHE A 173 -13.33 -4.06 0.71
N MET A 174 -14.36 -4.49 -0.01
CA MET A 174 -14.63 -5.90 -0.32
C MET A 174 -14.82 -6.11 -1.83
N THR A 175 -14.63 -5.07 -2.66
CA THR A 175 -14.73 -5.17 -4.12
C THR A 175 -13.51 -5.89 -4.70
N ASP A 176 -13.71 -6.62 -5.80
CA ASP A 176 -12.61 -7.26 -6.52
C ASP A 176 -11.67 -6.20 -7.12
N VAL A 177 -10.43 -6.20 -6.64
CA VAL A 177 -9.34 -5.37 -7.17
C VAL A 177 -8.45 -6.27 -8.03
N ASP A 178 -8.00 -5.76 -9.17
CA ASP A 178 -7.12 -6.49 -10.07
C ASP A 178 -5.73 -6.69 -9.42
N PHE A 179 -5.42 -7.94 -9.06
CA PHE A 179 -4.15 -8.35 -8.47
C PHE A 179 -3.16 -8.91 -9.49
N GLU A 180 -3.55 -8.97 -10.76
CA GLU A 180 -2.72 -9.46 -11.85
C GLU A 180 -1.40 -8.68 -11.89
N ASN A 181 -1.46 -7.36 -11.64
CA ASN A 181 -0.28 -6.50 -11.70
C ASN A 181 0.70 -6.77 -10.54
N LEU A 182 0.18 -7.07 -9.35
CA LEU A 182 1.00 -7.45 -8.19
C LEU A 182 1.74 -8.76 -8.44
N ILE A 183 1.02 -9.77 -8.96
CA ILE A 183 1.57 -11.09 -9.32
C ILE A 183 2.61 -10.92 -10.42
N ALA A 184 2.28 -10.20 -11.49
CA ALA A 184 3.14 -9.96 -12.63
C ALA A 184 4.43 -9.24 -12.24
N ALA A 185 4.35 -8.16 -11.47
CA ALA A 185 5.51 -7.43 -10.97
C ALA A 185 6.39 -8.32 -10.09
N ARG A 186 5.79 -9.22 -9.29
CA ARG A 186 6.56 -10.15 -8.47
C ARG A 186 7.33 -11.16 -9.31
N ILE A 187 6.66 -11.79 -10.27
CA ILE A 187 7.28 -12.76 -11.16
C ILE A 187 8.37 -12.07 -12.01
N ALA A 188 8.19 -10.80 -12.37
CA ALA A 188 9.22 -10.01 -13.05
C ALA A 188 10.48 -9.84 -12.18
N LEU A 189 10.35 -9.63 -10.87
CA LEU A 189 11.48 -9.58 -9.94
C LEU A 189 12.21 -10.92 -9.81
N GLU A 190 11.52 -12.04 -9.95
CA GLU A 190 12.11 -13.39 -10.02
C GLU A 190 12.92 -13.61 -11.29
N GLY A 191 12.39 -13.13 -12.42
CA GLY A 191 13.03 -13.26 -13.72
C GLY A 191 14.30 -12.43 -13.88
N LYS A 192 14.53 -11.41 -13.03
CA LYS A 192 15.72 -10.55 -13.11
C LYS A 192 17.00 -11.35 -12.86
N GLY A 193 17.88 -11.36 -13.87
CA GLY A 193 19.15 -12.09 -13.82
C GLY A 193 19.02 -13.58 -14.15
N ASN A 194 17.86 -14.05 -14.62
CA ASN A 194 17.71 -15.39 -15.16
C ASN A 194 18.03 -15.37 -16.67
N PRO A 195 19.07 -16.08 -17.14
CA PRO A 195 19.50 -16.04 -18.54
C PRO A 195 18.41 -16.45 -19.54
N LYS A 196 17.48 -17.34 -19.16
CA LYS A 196 16.38 -17.75 -20.04
C LYS A 196 15.35 -16.64 -20.22
N VAL A 197 15.02 -15.93 -19.15
CA VAL A 197 14.11 -14.79 -19.19
C VAL A 197 14.76 -13.64 -19.93
N ASP A 198 16.02 -13.33 -19.63
CA ASP A 198 16.77 -12.26 -20.29
C ASP A 198 16.90 -12.50 -21.81
N ASN A 199 17.11 -13.74 -22.24
CA ASN A 199 17.12 -14.11 -23.65
C ASN A 199 15.76 -13.86 -24.31
N ILE A 200 14.65 -14.26 -23.68
CA ILE A 200 13.30 -14.04 -24.23
C ILE A 200 13.00 -12.54 -24.29
N LEU A 201 13.34 -11.78 -23.25
CA LEU A 201 13.18 -10.32 -23.23
C LEU A 201 14.04 -9.63 -24.29
N SER A 202 15.27 -10.08 -24.52
CA SER A 202 16.12 -9.55 -25.59
C SER A 202 15.56 -9.87 -26.97
N LEU A 203 14.93 -11.02 -27.18
CA LEU A 203 14.29 -11.36 -28.44
C LEU A 203 13.03 -10.51 -28.65
N ALA A 204 12.24 -10.31 -27.60
CA ALA A 204 11.01 -9.53 -27.65
C ALA A 204 11.26 -8.04 -27.85
N SER A 205 12.26 -7.45 -27.21
CA SER A 205 12.65 -6.05 -27.45
C SER A 205 13.13 -5.81 -28.89
N LYS A 206 13.70 -6.84 -29.53
CA LYS A 206 14.10 -6.81 -30.95
C LYS A 206 12.95 -7.14 -31.91
N ALA A 207 11.87 -7.75 -31.41
CA ALA A 207 10.76 -8.25 -32.20
C ALA A 207 9.67 -7.20 -32.50
N SER A 208 9.73 -6.02 -31.88
CA SER A 208 8.77 -4.93 -32.11
C SER A 208 8.65 -4.47 -33.58
N TYR A 209 9.58 -4.90 -34.44
CA TYR A 209 9.62 -4.56 -35.87
C TYR A 209 9.30 -5.75 -36.81
N ILE A 210 8.95 -6.93 -36.30
CA ILE A 210 8.72 -8.14 -37.13
C ILE A 210 7.27 -8.65 -36.94
N PRO A 211 6.41 -8.54 -37.97
CA PRO A 211 5.04 -9.02 -37.92
C PRO A 211 4.94 -10.50 -37.51
N GLY A 212 4.13 -10.79 -36.48
CA GLY A 212 3.88 -12.15 -35.98
C GLY A 212 4.90 -12.68 -34.96
N LEU A 213 6.08 -12.08 -34.84
CA LEU A 213 7.08 -12.50 -33.86
C LEU A 213 6.69 -12.12 -32.42
N GLU A 214 6.06 -10.95 -32.25
CA GLU A 214 5.52 -10.50 -30.96
C GLU A 214 4.49 -11.50 -30.40
N SER A 215 3.49 -11.89 -31.18
CA SER A 215 2.47 -12.87 -30.76
C SER A 215 3.08 -14.24 -30.41
N LYS A 216 4.11 -14.68 -31.16
CA LYS A 216 4.82 -15.93 -30.86
C LYS A 216 5.59 -15.84 -29.53
N LEU A 217 6.24 -14.72 -29.25
CA LEU A 217 6.98 -14.50 -28.01
C LEU A 217 6.02 -14.32 -26.81
N GLU A 218 4.89 -13.66 -27.00
CA GLU A 218 3.81 -13.60 -26.00
C GLU A 218 3.33 -15.01 -25.65
N ASN A 219 3.04 -15.87 -26.64
CA ASN A 219 2.59 -17.24 -26.39
C ASN A 219 3.65 -18.08 -25.66
N MET A 220 4.92 -17.99 -26.05
CA MET A 220 6.01 -18.69 -25.36
C MET A 220 6.15 -18.24 -23.90
N LEU A 221 5.95 -16.94 -23.62
CA LEU A 221 5.97 -16.40 -22.27
C LEU A 221 4.75 -16.84 -21.46
N VAL A 222 3.56 -16.82 -22.04
CA VAL A 222 2.34 -17.32 -21.40
C VAL A 222 2.48 -18.80 -21.06
N ASP A 223 3.02 -19.63 -21.97
CA ASP A 223 3.27 -21.05 -21.72
C ASP A 223 4.30 -21.27 -20.61
N HIS A 224 5.36 -20.45 -20.58
CA HIS A 224 6.34 -20.46 -19.50
C HIS A 224 5.67 -20.15 -18.15
N MET A 225 4.83 -19.10 -18.10
CA MET A 225 4.10 -18.67 -16.91
C MET A 225 3.08 -19.72 -16.45
N LYS A 226 2.33 -20.32 -17.38
CA LYS A 226 1.41 -21.45 -17.10
C LYS A 226 2.16 -22.61 -16.44
N THR A 227 3.33 -22.96 -16.98
CA THR A 227 4.07 -24.13 -16.50
C THR A 227 4.74 -23.88 -15.15
N LYS A 228 5.25 -22.68 -14.90
CA LYS A 228 6.08 -22.37 -13.71
C LYS A 228 5.32 -21.70 -12.58
N HIS A 229 4.33 -20.86 -12.89
CA HIS A 229 3.74 -19.93 -11.93
C HIS A 229 2.24 -20.14 -11.72
N PHE A 230 1.59 -21.08 -12.41
CA PHE A 230 0.16 -21.37 -12.22
C PHE A 230 -0.19 -21.66 -10.74
N GLY A 231 0.56 -22.54 -10.08
CA GLY A 231 0.35 -22.84 -8.65
C GLY A 231 0.60 -21.65 -7.71
N LEU A 232 1.40 -20.66 -8.10
CA LEU A 232 1.54 -19.40 -7.37
C LEU A 232 0.30 -18.52 -7.59
N MET A 233 -0.11 -18.34 -8.84
CA MET A 233 -1.30 -17.56 -9.21
C MET A 233 -2.54 -18.08 -8.49
N THR A 234 -2.79 -19.40 -8.52
CA THR A 234 -3.93 -20.02 -7.84
C THR A 234 -3.96 -19.72 -6.34
N ARG A 235 -2.80 -19.78 -5.67
CA ARG A 235 -2.71 -19.49 -4.23
C ARG A 235 -2.92 -18.02 -3.90
N VAL A 236 -2.47 -17.10 -4.75
CA VAL A 236 -2.62 -15.65 -4.54
C VAL A 236 -4.04 -15.18 -4.87
N LEU A 237 -4.65 -15.75 -5.90
CA LEU A 237 -6.02 -15.42 -6.32
C LEU A 237 -7.08 -16.11 -5.45
N GLY A 238 -6.75 -17.27 -4.87
CA GLY A 238 -7.68 -18.11 -4.10
C GLY A 238 -8.57 -19.00 -4.98
N TYR A 239 -8.38 -18.97 -6.30
CA TYR A 239 -9.08 -19.77 -7.29
C TYR A 239 -8.16 -20.03 -8.49
N GLU A 240 -8.49 -21.02 -9.31
CA GLU A 240 -7.73 -21.30 -10.54
C GLU A 240 -7.98 -20.21 -11.60
N PRO A 241 -6.94 -19.49 -12.06
CA PRO A 241 -7.12 -18.44 -13.04
C PRO A 241 -7.57 -18.99 -14.39
N ALA A 242 -8.55 -18.34 -15.02
CA ALA A 242 -8.94 -18.63 -16.39
C ALA A 242 -7.80 -18.30 -17.37
N GLU A 243 -7.81 -18.91 -18.56
CA GLU A 243 -6.75 -18.71 -19.56
C GLU A 243 -6.56 -17.23 -19.93
N GLU A 244 -7.64 -16.48 -20.11
CA GLU A 244 -7.59 -15.04 -20.39
C GLU A 244 -6.87 -14.25 -19.29
N GLN A 245 -7.09 -14.62 -18.03
CA GLN A 245 -6.43 -13.99 -16.88
C GLN A 245 -4.94 -14.31 -16.85
N ILE A 246 -4.54 -15.54 -17.18
CA ILE A 246 -3.13 -15.92 -17.29
C ILE A 246 -2.44 -15.13 -18.41
N VAL A 247 -3.11 -14.93 -19.54
CA VAL A 247 -2.61 -14.11 -20.66
C VAL A 247 -2.40 -12.66 -20.22
N ARG A 248 -3.36 -12.05 -19.50
CA ARG A 248 -3.22 -10.68 -18.99
C ARG A 248 -2.05 -10.55 -17.99
N ILE A 249 -1.92 -11.48 -17.05
CA ILE A 249 -0.78 -11.53 -16.12
C ILE A 249 0.54 -11.64 -16.89
N GLY A 250 0.59 -12.49 -17.92
CA GLY A 250 1.77 -12.66 -18.78
C GLY A 250 2.17 -11.38 -19.50
N LYS A 251 1.21 -10.62 -20.02
CA LYS A 251 1.44 -9.33 -20.67
C LYS A 251 1.96 -8.27 -19.69
N GLN A 252 1.38 -8.20 -18.50
CA GLN A 252 1.87 -7.30 -17.44
C GLN A 252 3.27 -7.70 -16.97
N PHE A 253 3.54 -9.01 -16.85
CA PHE A 253 4.88 -9.50 -16.52
C PHE A 253 5.89 -9.01 -17.55
N PHE A 254 5.57 -9.14 -18.84
CA PHE A 254 6.44 -8.69 -19.93
C PHE A 254 6.73 -7.19 -19.85
N TYR A 255 5.72 -6.39 -19.55
CA TYR A 255 5.86 -4.95 -19.32
C TYR A 255 6.81 -4.65 -18.15
N HIS A 256 6.65 -5.33 -17.01
CA HIS A 256 7.50 -5.11 -15.82
C HIS A 256 8.91 -5.65 -16.00
N ALA A 257 9.07 -6.79 -16.66
CA ALA A 257 10.35 -7.44 -16.85
C ALA A 257 11.33 -6.60 -17.70
N GLN A 258 10.84 -5.62 -18.47
CA GLN A 258 11.67 -4.65 -19.19
C GLN A 258 12.17 -3.48 -18.32
N LYS A 259 11.55 -3.21 -17.17
CA LYS A 259 11.90 -2.09 -16.29
C LYS A 259 13.11 -2.40 -15.40
N PRO A 260 13.85 -1.39 -14.91
CA PRO A 260 14.90 -1.61 -13.90
C PRO A 260 14.37 -2.29 -12.64
N TYR A 261 15.19 -3.12 -11.99
CA TYR A 261 14.81 -3.85 -10.77
C TYR A 261 14.20 -2.95 -9.68
N ILE A 262 14.80 -1.78 -9.46
CA ILE A 262 14.33 -0.82 -8.44
C ILE A 262 12.92 -0.33 -8.76
N GLU A 263 12.61 -0.06 -10.03
CA GLU A 263 11.29 0.41 -10.45
C GLU A 263 10.22 -0.68 -10.26
N VAL A 264 10.51 -1.91 -10.68
CA VAL A 264 9.58 -3.04 -10.50
C VAL A 264 9.32 -3.31 -9.01
N LYS A 265 10.36 -3.19 -8.18
CA LYS A 265 10.25 -3.34 -6.73
C LYS A 265 9.32 -2.28 -6.14
N GLU A 266 9.47 -1.01 -6.55
CA GLU A 266 8.60 0.06 -6.09
C GLU A 266 7.14 -0.15 -6.53
N ILE A 267 6.90 -0.59 -7.77
CA ILE A 267 5.55 -0.92 -8.27
C ILE A 267 4.94 -2.04 -7.43
N HIS A 268 5.66 -3.15 -7.25
CA HIS A 268 5.17 -4.31 -6.49
C HIS A 268 4.78 -3.95 -5.06
N ILE A 269 5.61 -3.17 -4.36
CA ILE A 269 5.31 -2.73 -2.99
C ILE A 269 4.19 -1.66 -2.99
N SER A 270 3.96 -0.93 -4.08
CA SER A 270 2.87 0.05 -4.14
C SER A 270 1.53 -0.59 -4.43
N ASP A 271 1.49 -1.58 -5.30
CA ASP A 271 0.27 -2.33 -5.56
C ASP A 271 -0.11 -3.25 -4.41
N SER A 272 0.81 -3.58 -3.50
CA SER A 272 0.43 -4.33 -2.29
C SER A 272 -0.53 -3.55 -1.40
N LEU A 273 -0.48 -2.21 -1.37
CA LEU A 273 -1.48 -1.38 -0.69
C LEU A 273 -2.87 -1.51 -1.32
N ARG A 274 -2.93 -1.64 -2.65
CA ARG A 274 -4.19 -1.90 -3.37
C ARG A 274 -4.69 -3.32 -3.13
N TYR A 275 -3.79 -4.27 -2.86
CA TYR A 275 -4.16 -5.66 -2.56
C TYR A 275 -5.00 -5.79 -1.29
N VAL A 276 -4.70 -4.96 -0.29
CA VAL A 276 -5.34 -4.98 1.02
C VAL A 276 -6.83 -4.56 0.95
N TRP A 277 -7.27 -3.96 -0.16
CA TRP A 277 -8.63 -3.46 -0.40
C TRP A 277 -9.73 -4.52 -0.63
N LYS A 278 -9.45 -5.83 -0.64
CA LYS A 278 -10.49 -6.88 -0.58
C LYS A 278 -10.77 -7.37 0.86
N GLY A 279 -10.27 -6.66 1.87
CA GLY A 279 -10.23 -7.17 3.24
C GLY A 279 -9.21 -8.30 3.44
N ASN A 280 -8.35 -8.51 2.43
CA ASN A 280 -7.26 -9.47 2.47
C ASN A 280 -6.02 -8.85 3.12
N LYS A 281 -5.10 -9.72 3.56
CA LYS A 281 -3.74 -9.37 3.96
C LYS A 281 -2.80 -9.61 2.79
N TYR A 282 -1.64 -8.95 2.78
CA TYR A 282 -0.64 -9.19 1.73
C TYR A 282 -0.33 -10.70 1.60
N PRO A 283 -0.32 -11.25 0.37
CA PRO A 283 -0.21 -12.69 0.17
C PRO A 283 1.24 -13.13 0.37
N GLN A 284 1.58 -13.49 1.61
CA GLN A 284 2.94 -13.92 2.01
C GLN A 284 3.50 -15.07 1.16
N VAL A 285 2.63 -15.84 0.50
CA VAL A 285 3.01 -16.88 -0.46
C VAL A 285 3.87 -16.35 -1.62
N LEU A 286 3.73 -15.09 -2.01
CA LEU A 286 4.61 -14.43 -2.99
C LEU A 286 6.06 -14.30 -2.48
N ASP A 287 6.22 -13.99 -1.19
CA ASP A 287 7.54 -13.87 -0.58
C ASP A 287 8.19 -15.22 -0.32
N GLN A 288 7.42 -16.18 0.18
CA GLN A 288 7.88 -17.55 0.42
C GLN A 288 8.34 -18.22 -0.87
N HIS A 289 7.58 -18.07 -1.96
CA HIS A 289 7.93 -18.63 -3.26
C HIS A 289 9.27 -18.08 -3.76
N TYR A 290 9.47 -16.77 -3.64
CA TYR A 290 10.72 -16.11 -4.04
C TYR A 290 11.94 -16.55 -3.22
N GLN A 291 11.78 -16.64 -1.90
CA GLN A 291 12.85 -17.10 -1.02
C GLN A 291 13.27 -18.53 -1.38
N ALA A 292 12.30 -19.42 -1.62
CA ALA A 292 12.56 -20.77 -2.09
C ALA A 292 13.27 -20.80 -3.45
N TYR A 293 12.87 -19.94 -4.40
CA TYR A 293 13.53 -19.82 -5.69
C TYR A 293 15.00 -19.38 -5.57
N ARG A 294 15.30 -18.36 -4.75
CA ARG A 294 16.70 -17.92 -4.53
C ARG A 294 17.58 -19.01 -3.95
N LEU A 295 17.05 -19.82 -3.03
CA LEU A 295 17.79 -20.93 -2.42
C LEU A 295 18.12 -22.05 -3.43
N GLN A 296 17.38 -22.14 -4.54
CA GLN A 296 17.65 -23.12 -5.61
C GLN A 296 18.64 -22.60 -6.67
N GLN A 297 18.90 -21.29 -6.70
CA GLN A 297 19.81 -20.65 -7.67
C GLN A 297 21.20 -20.36 -7.07
N ASN A 298 21.36 -20.49 -5.75
CA ASN A 298 22.62 -20.43 -5.02
C ASN A 298 23.12 -21.84 -4.70
#